data_AF-K1UC49-F1
#
_entry.id   AF-K1UC49-F1
#
_cell.length_a   1.000
_cell.length_b   1.000
_cell.length_c   1.000
_cell.angle_alpha   90.00
_cell.angle_beta   90.00
_cell.angle_gamma   90.00
#
_symmetry.space_group_name_H-M   'P 1'
#
loop_
_entity.id
_entity.type
_entity.pdbx_description
1 polymer ?
#
loop_
_entity_poly.entity_id
_entity_poly.type
_entity_poly.pdbx_seq_one_letter_code
_entity_poly.pdbx_strand_id
1 'polypeptide(L)' 'MGNFKEDIARCRAFVFDVDGVMTDGGIIPTIDGDFIRRYNAKDGYALAYAIKTGYKICIISGDAAARS' A
#
# COMPACT_ATOMS: atom_id res chain seq x y z
N MET A 1 -6.00 4.74 26.48
CA MET A 1 -6.09 4.54 25.01
C MET A 1 -7.22 5.42 24.52
N GLY A 2 -6.99 6.25 23.50
CA GLY A 2 -8.04 7.08 22.90
C GLY A 2 -9.07 6.25 22.15
N ASN A 3 -10.23 6.85 21.84
CA ASN A 3 -11.22 6.24 20.97
C ASN A 3 -10.69 6.28 19.52
N PHE A 4 -10.40 5.11 18.96
CA PHE A 4 -9.88 4.99 17.59
C PHE A 4 -10.67 5.80 16.55
N LYS A 5 -12.01 5.85 16.67
CA LYS A 5 -12.85 6.61 15.73
C LYS A 5 -12.61 8.12 15.80
N GLU A 6 -12.31 8.63 16.99
CA GLU A 6 -12.00 10.05 17.19
C GLU A 6 -10.57 10.37 16.76
N ASP A 7 -9.64 9.43 16.96
CA ASP A 7 -8.24 9.60 16.59
C ASP A 7 -8.03 9.53 15.07
N ILE A 8 -8.67 8.58 14.39
CA ILE A 8 -8.55 8.42 12.93
C ILE A 8 -9.14 9.61 12.16
N ALA A 9 -10.11 10.33 12.72
CA ALA A 9 -10.69 11.53 12.11
C ALA A 9 -9.68 12.68 11.96
N ARG A 10 -8.55 12.63 12.68
CA ARG A 10 -7.45 13.61 12.58
C ARG A 10 -6.35 13.18 11.61
N CYS A 11 -6.45 11.97 11.05
CA CYS A 11 -5.48 11.45 10.11
C CYS A 11 -5.42 12.33 8.85
N ARG A 12 -4.21 12.61 8.37
CA ARG A 12 -3.96 13.37 7.14
C ARG A 12 -3.06 12.62 6.16
N ALA A 13 -2.53 11.48 6.57
CA ALA A 13 -1.58 10.72 5.80
C ALA A 13 -1.73 9.22 6.09
N PHE A 14 -1.64 8.41 5.04
CA PHE A 14 -1.57 6.96 5.15
C PHE A 14 -0.21 6.49 4.64
N VAL A 15 0.43 5.59 5.39
CA VAL A 15 1.71 4.99 5.05
C VAL A 15 1.51 3.48 5.04
N PHE A 16 1.84 2.84 3.92
CA PHE A 16 1.63 1.41 3.72
C PHE A 16 2.95 0.70 3.48
N ASP A 17 3.10 -0.48 4.06
CA ASP A 17 4.03 -1.50 3.56
C ASP A 17 3.46 -2.14 2.28
N VAL A 18 4.28 -2.86 1.54
CA VAL A 18 3.85 -3.59 0.34
C VAL A 18 3.52 -5.03 0.67
N ASP A 19 4.52 -5.81 1.06
CA ASP A 19 4.41 -7.26 1.13
C ASP A 19 3.64 -7.71 2.38
N GLY A 20 2.44 -8.26 2.17
CA GLY A 20 1.53 -8.64 3.26
C GLY A 20 0.61 -7.52 3.78
N VAL A 21 0.69 -6.32 3.19
CA VAL A 21 -0.23 -5.20 3.46
C VAL A 21 -1.00 -4.81 2.20
N MET A 22 -0.30 -4.32 1.18
CA MET A 22 -0.88 -4.00 -0.12
C MET A 22 -1.02 -5.25 -1.01
N THR A 23 -0.24 -6.30 -0.70
CA THR A 23 -0.30 -7.62 -1.33
C THR A 23 -0.80 -8.66 -0.34
N ASP A 24 -1.17 -9.83 -0.84
CA ASP A 24 -1.48 -11.00 -0.01
C ASP A 24 -0.24 -11.66 0.62
N GLY A 25 0.94 -11.05 0.51
CA GLY A 25 2.22 -11.59 0.97
C GLY A 25 2.80 -12.68 0.06
N GLY A 26 2.08 -13.07 -1.00
CA GLY A 26 2.57 -14.01 -1.99
C GLY A 26 3.54 -13.35 -2.96
N ILE A 27 4.68 -14.01 -3.18
CA ILE A 27 5.69 -13.60 -4.16
C ILE A 27 5.88 -14.76 -5.15
N ILE A 28 5.62 -14.50 -6.43
CA ILE A 28 5.82 -15.49 -7.49
C ILE A 28 7.08 -15.10 -8.28
N PRO A 29 8.19 -15.84 -8.14
CA PRO A 29 9.38 -15.60 -8.95
C PRO A 29 9.13 -16.00 -10.41
N THR A 30 9.64 -15.20 -11.33
CA THR A 30 9.64 -15.48 -12.77
C THR A 30 11.00 -16.03 -13.22
N ILE A 31 11.06 -16.57 -14.43
CA ILE A 31 12.29 -17.13 -15.00
C ILE A 31 13.35 -16.03 -15.24
N ASP A 32 12.91 -14.80 -15.49
CA ASP A 32 13.77 -13.66 -15.78
C ASP A 32 14.34 -13.00 -14.51
N GLY A 33 14.00 -13.52 -13.32
CA GLY A 33 14.46 -12.99 -12.04
C GLY A 33 13.54 -11.93 -11.43
N ASP A 34 12.44 -11.57 -12.12
CA ASP A 34 11.41 -10.68 -11.60
C ASP A 34 10.48 -11.38 -10.60
N PHE A 35 9.75 -10.56 -9.84
CA PHE A 35 8.75 -11.01 -8.88
C PHE A 35 7.37 -10.45 -9.21
N ILE A 36 6.39 -11.34 -9.36
CA ILE A 36 4.98 -10.98 -9.48
C ILE A 36 4.36 -10.92 -8.09
N ARG A 37 3.68 -9.80 -7.81
CA ARG A 37 2.91 -9.54 -6.59
C ARG A 37 1.44 -9.32 -6.94
N ARG A 38 0.53 -9.81 -6.09
CA ARG A 38 -0.91 -9.63 -6.29
C ARG A 38 -1.46 -8.53 -5.39
N TYR A 39 -1.99 -7.48 -6.03
CA TYR A 39 -2.64 -6.35 -5.36
C TYR A 39 -4.17 -6.43 -5.49
N ASN A 40 -4.88 -5.68 -4.64
CA ASN A 40 -6.34 -5.57 -4.69
C ASN A 40 -6.80 -4.32 -5.44
N ALA A 41 -7.67 -4.49 -6.44
CA ALA A 41 -8.21 -3.39 -7.23
C ALA A 41 -9.05 -2.38 -6.40
N LYS A 42 -9.73 -2.85 -5.35
CA LYS A 42 -10.52 -1.97 -4.46
C LYS A 42 -9.61 -1.03 -3.67
N ASP A 43 -8.44 -1.51 -3.25
CA ASP A 43 -7.45 -0.71 -2.54
C ASP A 43 -6.86 0.36 -3.46
N GLY A 44 -6.58 -0.01 -4.72
CA GLY A 44 -6.17 0.96 -5.75
C GLY A 44 -7.18 2.09 -5.95
N TYR A 45 -8.48 1.76 -6.02
CA TYR A 45 -9.55 2.76 -6.10
C TYR A 45 -9.60 3.65 -4.86
N ALA A 46 -9.53 3.06 -3.66
CA ALA A 46 -9.58 3.79 -2.39
C ALA A 46 -8.39 4.75 -2.24
N LEU A 47 -7.17 4.33 -2.60
CA LEU A 47 -5.98 5.19 -2.58
C LEU A 47 -6.10 6.34 -3.58
N ALA A 48 -6.58 6.07 -4.79
CA ALA A 48 -6.80 7.11 -5.79
C ALA A 48 -7.83 8.14 -5.30
N TYR A 49 -8.90 7.70 -4.65
CA TYR A 49 -9.88 8.58 -4.03
C TYR A 49 -9.30 9.38 -2.84
N ALA A 50 -8.51 8.74 -1.98
CA ALA A 50 -7.84 9.38 -0.85
C ALA A 50 -6.89 10.50 -1.31
N ILE A 51 -6.10 10.25 -2.37
CA ILE A 51 -5.24 11.27 -2.99
C ILE A 51 -6.08 12.44 -3.52
N LYS A 52 -7.16 12.15 -4.24
CA LYS A 52 -8.07 13.19 -4.78
C LYS A 52 -8.73 14.04 -3.69
N THR A 53 -8.92 13.48 -2.51
CA THR A 53 -9.51 14.17 -1.34
C THR A 53 -8.48 14.86 -0.44
N GLY A 54 -7.19 14.83 -0.82
CA GLY A 54 -6.13 15.61 -0.19
C GLY A 54 -5.32 14.86 0.88
N TYR A 55 -5.50 13.54 1.01
CA TYR A 55 -4.64 12.74 1.88
C TYR A 55 -3.25 12.55 1.26
N LYS A 56 -2.24 12.57 2.11
CA LYS A 56 -0.89 12.17 1.73
C LYS A 56 -0.79 10.65 1.76
N ILE A 57 -0.32 10.02 0.69
CA ILE A 57 -0.07 8.58 0.65
C ILE A 57 1.43 8.35 0.50
N CYS A 58 1.99 7.43 1.28
CA CYS A 58 3.36 6.96 1.16
C CYS A 58 3.39 5.44 1.15
N ILE A 59 4.27 4.87 0.35
CA ILE A 59 4.56 3.43 0.32
C ILE A 59 6.01 3.27 0.74
N ILE A 60 6.27 2.39 1.71
CA ILE A 60 7.61 2.04 2.17
C ILE A 60 7.74 0.52 1.99
N SER A 61 8.66 0.09 1.13
CA SER A 61 8.96 -1.33 0.90
C SER A 61 10.45 -1.58 1.02
N GLY A 62 10.82 -2.78 1.48
CA GLY A 62 12.21 -3.24 1.49
C GLY A 62 12.75 -3.60 0.10
N ASP A 63 11.86 -3.84 -0.86
CA ASP A 63 12.22 -4.14 -2.24
C ASP A 63 12.12 -2.88 -3.11
N ALA A 64 13.18 -2.61 -3.88
CA ALA A 64 13.14 -1.56 -4.88
C ALA A 64 12.43 -2.14 -6.11
N ALA A 65 11.20 -1.69 -6.37
CA ALA A 65 10.41 -2.04 -7.56
C ALA A 65 11.09 -1.73 -8.92
N ALA A 66 12.36 -1.32 -8.91
CA ALA A 66 13.18 -0.90 -10.04
C ALA A 66 14.46 -1.74 -10.16
N ARG A 67 14.36 -3.07 -10.07
CA ARG A 67 15.32 -3.93 -10.77
C ARG A 67 14.64 -4.38 -12.06
N SER A 68 15.12 -3.77 -13.13
CA SER A 68 14.92 -4.17 -14.53
C SER A 68 15.59 -5.49 -14.84
#